data_AF-A0A9Q0YRQ7-F1
#
_entry.id   AF-A0A9Q0YRQ7-F1
#
_cell.length_a   1.000
_cell.length_b   1.000
_cell.length_c   1.000
_cell.angle_alpha   90.00
_cell.angle_beta   90.00
_cell.angle_gamma   90.00
#
_symmetry.space_group_name_H-M   'P 1'
#
loop_
_entity.id
_entity.type
_entity.pdbx_description
1 polymer ?
#
loop_
_entity_poly.entity_id
_entity_poly.type
_entity_poly.pdbx_seq_one_letter_code
_entity_poly.pdbx_strand_id
1 'polypeptide(L)'
;MAIPVIDFSKVNGTGEERARTMAQIANGCEEWGFFQLMNHGIPEELLEKVKKVCSEYFKLEREEIFKNSAVANTLKALAEKNSGENLENVDWEDVITLLDDNEWPSKTPGFKETMIEYRAELKKLAEKVMEVMDENLSLPKGSIKKAFDDGEGQNAFFGTKVSHYPPCPHPELVNGLRAHTDAGGVILLFQDDVVGGLQILKRWAMD
;
A
#
# COMPACT_ATOMS: atom_id res chain seq x y z
N MET A 1 -10.28 16.46 -10.11
CA MET A 1 -9.21 15.72 -10.82
C MET A 1 -9.20 14.30 -10.27
N ALA A 2 -9.06 13.28 -11.12
CA ALA A 2 -9.03 11.87 -10.69
C ALA A 2 -7.59 11.33 -10.73
N ILE A 3 -7.25 10.42 -9.82
CA ILE A 3 -5.96 9.71 -9.81
C ILE A 3 -5.81 8.97 -11.16
N PRO A 4 -4.66 9.08 -11.86
CA PRO A 4 -4.46 8.40 -13.13
C PRO A 4 -4.62 6.88 -13.00
N VAL A 5 -5.27 6.27 -13.98
CA VAL A 5 -5.40 4.80 -14.10
C VAL A 5 -4.68 4.38 -15.37
N ILE A 6 -3.71 3.46 -15.24
CA ILE A 6 -2.75 3.14 -16.30
C ILE A 6 -2.83 1.64 -16.61
N ASP A 7 -3.08 1.31 -17.88
CA ASP A 7 -2.97 -0.06 -18.37
C ASP A 7 -1.49 -0.46 -18.48
N PHE A 8 -1.00 -1.20 -17.49
CA PHE A 8 0.40 -1.55 -17.37
C PHE A 8 0.86 -2.58 -18.40
N SER A 9 -0.06 -3.35 -19.00
CA SER A 9 0.30 -4.33 -20.05
C SER A 9 0.95 -3.68 -21.26
N LYS A 10 0.66 -2.39 -21.51
CA LYS A 10 1.11 -1.62 -22.66
C LYS A 10 2.58 -1.20 -22.58
N VAL A 11 3.22 -1.27 -21.41
CA VAL A 11 4.66 -0.93 -21.25
C VAL A 11 5.59 -1.88 -22.02
N ASN A 12 5.12 -3.11 -22.28
CA ASN A 12 5.84 -4.11 -23.06
C ASN A 12 5.47 -4.10 -24.56
N GLY A 13 4.60 -3.17 -25.00
CA GLY A 13 4.18 -3.03 -26.38
C GLY A 13 5.23 -2.38 -27.29
N THR A 14 4.81 -1.89 -28.45
CA THR A 14 5.66 -1.10 -29.36
C THR A 14 4.87 0.08 -29.92
N GLY A 15 5.58 1.06 -30.50
CA GLY A 15 4.96 2.20 -31.17
C GLY A 15 4.23 3.17 -30.23
N GLU A 16 3.17 3.80 -30.75
CA GLU A 16 2.47 4.91 -30.11
C GLU A 16 1.76 4.53 -28.80
N GLU A 17 1.23 3.30 -28.69
CA GLU A 17 0.54 2.86 -27.47
C GLU A 17 1.51 2.80 -26.29
N ARG A 18 2.68 2.20 -26.50
CA ARG A 18 3.72 2.16 -25.47
C ARG A 18 4.19 3.57 -25.11
N ALA A 19 4.49 4.40 -26.11
CA ALA A 19 4.95 5.77 -25.87
C ALA A 19 3.94 6.57 -25.01
N ARG A 20 2.64 6.40 -25.28
CA ARG A 20 1.56 7.02 -24.51
C ARG A 20 1.52 6.51 -23.07
N THR A 21 1.63 5.20 -22.85
CA THR A 21 1.65 4.62 -21.50
C THR A 21 2.87 5.07 -20.71
N MET A 22 4.06 5.11 -21.33
CA MET A 22 5.28 5.63 -20.69
C MET A 22 5.10 7.08 -20.25
N ALA A 23 4.52 7.93 -21.12
CA ALA A 23 4.21 9.33 -20.81
C ALA A 23 3.15 9.48 -19.70
N GLN A 24 2.14 8.60 -19.64
CA GLN A 24 1.16 8.59 -18.55
C GLN A 24 1.80 8.26 -17.21
N ILE A 25 2.77 7.33 -17.19
CA ILE A 25 3.51 6.96 -15.98
C ILE A 25 4.40 8.13 -15.54
N ALA A 26 5.14 8.74 -16.46
CA ALA A 26 5.97 9.93 -16.17
C ALA A 26 5.12 11.06 -15.56
N ASN A 27 4.00 11.40 -16.18
CA ASN A 27 3.05 12.38 -15.67
C ASN A 27 2.46 11.99 -14.30
N GLY A 28 2.15 10.71 -14.09
CA GLY A 28 1.69 10.21 -12.79
C GLY A 28 2.74 10.39 -11.68
N CYS A 29 4.02 10.18 -12.00
CA CYS A 29 5.12 10.44 -11.08
C CYS A 29 5.30 11.94 -10.80
N GLU A 30 5.32 12.78 -11.83
CA GLU A 30 5.62 14.22 -11.72
C GLU A 30 4.48 15.03 -11.08
N GLU A 31 3.24 14.83 -11.56
CA GLU A 31 2.11 15.67 -11.18
C GLU A 31 1.32 15.16 -9.99
N TRP A 32 1.45 13.86 -9.67
CA TRP A 32 0.67 13.22 -8.60
C TRP A 32 1.52 12.56 -7.54
N GLY A 33 2.64 11.95 -7.92
CA GLY A 33 3.33 10.98 -7.05
C GLY A 33 2.49 9.72 -6.78
N PHE A 34 1.40 9.51 -7.52
CA PHE A 34 0.44 8.42 -7.30
C PHE A 34 -0.35 8.10 -8.59
N PHE A 35 -0.57 6.82 -8.86
CA PHE A 35 -1.41 6.33 -9.95
C PHE A 35 -1.85 4.89 -9.66
N GLN A 36 -2.91 4.46 -10.33
CA GLN A 36 -3.41 3.08 -10.27
C GLN A 36 -2.90 2.29 -11.48
N LEU A 37 -2.53 1.04 -11.26
CA LEU A 37 -2.15 0.11 -12.33
C LEU A 37 -3.27 -0.88 -12.58
N MET A 38 -3.64 -1.06 -13.85
CA MET A 38 -4.48 -2.16 -14.33
C MET A 38 -3.62 -3.11 -15.18
N ASN A 39 -4.07 -4.36 -15.34
CA ASN A 39 -3.36 -5.37 -16.13
C ASN A 39 -1.88 -5.51 -15.71
N HIS A 40 -1.60 -5.41 -14.40
CA HIS A 40 -0.27 -5.44 -13.82
C HIS A 40 0.35 -6.85 -13.79
N GLY A 41 -0.42 -7.89 -14.13
CA GLY A 41 0.05 -9.27 -14.28
C GLY A 41 -0.01 -10.13 -13.02
N ILE A 42 -0.48 -9.60 -11.89
CA ILE A 42 -0.76 -10.42 -10.69
C ILE A 42 -2.12 -11.10 -10.91
N PRO A 43 -2.22 -12.44 -10.76
CA PRO A 43 -3.48 -13.15 -10.97
C PRO A 43 -4.59 -12.67 -10.04
N GLU A 44 -5.80 -12.44 -10.58
CA GLU A 44 -6.97 -12.04 -9.80
C GLU A 44 -7.30 -13.06 -8.71
N GLU A 45 -7.16 -14.37 -8.98
CA GLU A 45 -7.39 -15.42 -7.99
C GLU A 45 -6.45 -15.28 -6.77
N LEU A 46 -5.21 -14.85 -6.99
CA LEU A 46 -4.25 -14.61 -5.91
C LEU A 46 -4.65 -13.38 -5.09
N LEU A 47 -5.08 -12.30 -5.75
CA LEU A 47 -5.59 -11.09 -5.07
C LEU A 47 -6.82 -11.40 -4.20
N GLU A 48 -7.75 -12.22 -4.69
CA GLU A 48 -8.91 -12.66 -3.91
C GLU A 48 -8.52 -13.54 -2.71
N LYS A 49 -7.54 -14.43 -2.87
CA LYS A 49 -6.97 -15.19 -1.73
C LYS A 49 -6.34 -14.25 -0.70
N VAL A 50 -5.57 -13.25 -1.14
CA VAL A 50 -4.94 -12.24 -0.25
C VAL A 50 -6.01 -11.49 0.55
N LYS A 51 -7.06 -10.97 -0.11
CA LYS A 51 -8.19 -10.31 0.58
C LYS A 51 -8.78 -11.23 1.65
N LYS A 52 -9.06 -12.48 1.29
CA LYS A 52 -9.66 -13.47 2.18
C LYS A 52 -8.79 -13.75 3.40
N VAL A 53 -7.52 -14.12 3.22
CA VAL A 53 -6.65 -14.49 4.35
C VAL A 53 -6.34 -13.30 5.25
N CYS A 54 -6.18 -12.09 4.70
CA CYS A 54 -5.99 -10.88 5.50
C CYS A 54 -7.23 -10.56 6.35
N SER A 55 -8.43 -10.66 5.77
CA SER A 55 -9.70 -10.44 6.49
C SER A 55 -9.94 -11.50 7.57
N GLU A 56 -9.70 -12.78 7.25
CA GLU A 56 -9.81 -13.88 8.21
C GLU A 56 -8.79 -13.74 9.35
N TYR A 57 -7.56 -13.34 9.04
CA TYR A 57 -6.53 -13.04 10.05
C TYR A 57 -6.99 -11.97 11.03
N PHE A 58 -7.49 -10.84 10.53
CA PHE A 58 -7.98 -9.80 11.42
C PHE A 58 -9.12 -10.32 12.30
N LYS A 59 -10.12 -10.97 11.71
CA LYS A 59 -11.29 -11.48 12.42
C LYS A 59 -10.94 -12.52 13.49
N LEU A 60 -10.05 -13.47 13.18
CA LEU A 60 -9.72 -14.59 14.07
C LEU A 60 -8.69 -14.22 15.13
N GLU A 61 -7.70 -13.38 14.77
CA GLU A 61 -6.52 -13.19 15.60
C GLU A 61 -6.40 -11.78 16.18
N ARG A 62 -7.08 -10.77 15.62
CA ARG A 62 -6.83 -9.36 15.94
C ARG A 62 -8.04 -8.59 16.43
N GLU A 63 -9.24 -8.91 15.97
CA GLU A 63 -10.44 -8.10 16.19
C GLU A 63 -10.74 -7.90 17.69
N GLU A 64 -10.70 -8.97 18.48
CA GLU A 64 -10.93 -8.88 19.92
C GLU A 64 -9.82 -8.12 20.65
N ILE A 65 -8.57 -8.27 20.20
CA ILE A 65 -7.44 -7.53 20.76
C ILE A 65 -7.61 -6.03 20.47
N PHE A 66 -7.99 -5.67 19.24
CA PHE A 66 -8.21 -4.30 18.83
C PHE A 66 -9.38 -3.65 19.59
N LYS A 67 -10.51 -4.36 19.75
CA LYS A 67 -11.69 -3.86 20.50
C LYS A 67 -11.38 -3.50 21.96
N ASN A 68 -10.39 -4.17 22.55
CA ASN A 68 -9.93 -3.96 23.93
C ASN A 68 -8.63 -3.14 24.01
N SER A 69 -8.13 -2.62 22.90
CA SER A 69 -6.89 -1.85 22.83
C SER A 69 -6.98 -0.50 23.54
N ALA A 70 -5.82 0.11 23.82
CA ALA A 70 -5.76 1.44 24.39
C ALA A 70 -6.46 2.48 23.50
N VAL A 71 -6.23 2.44 22.18
CA VAL A 71 -6.87 3.40 21.25
C VAL A 71 -8.39 3.28 21.26
N ALA A 72 -8.94 2.06 21.28
CA ALA A 72 -10.38 1.81 21.37
C ALA A 72 -10.99 2.33 22.68
N ASN A 73 -10.30 2.11 23.80
CA ASN A 73 -10.77 2.55 25.11
C ASN A 73 -10.66 4.08 25.29
N THR A 74 -9.58 4.69 24.81
CA THR A 74 -9.41 6.15 24.88
C THR A 74 -10.43 6.88 24.00
N LEU A 75 -10.75 6.36 22.81
CA LEU A 75 -11.78 6.94 21.95
C LEU A 75 -13.17 6.92 22.64
N LYS A 76 -13.54 5.80 23.27
CA LYS A 76 -14.80 5.69 24.04
C LYS A 76 -14.86 6.72 25.17
N ALA A 77 -13.80 6.81 25.97
CA ALA A 77 -13.73 7.76 27.08
C ALA A 77 -13.75 9.22 26.62
N LEU A 78 -13.17 9.52 25.45
CA LEU A 78 -13.18 10.85 24.85
C LEU A 78 -14.59 11.24 24.39
N ALA A 79 -15.27 10.32 23.70
CA ALA A 79 -16.64 10.52 23.24
C ALA A 79 -17.62 10.75 24.41
N GLU A 80 -17.46 10.04 25.53
CA GLU A 80 -18.28 10.23 26.73
C GLU A 80 -18.09 11.61 27.39
N LYS A 81 -16.90 12.22 27.28
CA LYS A 81 -16.61 13.53 27.88
C LYS A 81 -17.24 14.70 27.12
N ASN A 82 -17.64 14.52 25.85
CA ASN A 82 -18.15 15.59 24.98
C ASN A 82 -17.29 16.87 25.00
N SER A 83 -15.95 16.75 25.10
CA SER A 83 -15.04 17.91 25.16
C SER A 83 -14.82 18.59 23.81
N GLY A 84 -15.18 17.94 22.70
CA GLY A 84 -14.89 18.40 21.34
C GLY A 84 -13.40 18.28 20.96
N GLU A 85 -12.61 17.60 21.78
CA GLU A 85 -11.20 17.31 21.51
C GLU A 85 -11.08 16.08 20.61
N ASN A 86 -10.09 16.07 19.73
CA ASN A 86 -9.77 14.94 18.87
C ASN A 86 -8.72 14.04 19.52
N LEU A 87 -8.72 12.77 19.12
CA LEU A 87 -7.71 11.81 19.51
C LEU A 87 -6.44 12.04 18.69
N GLU A 88 -5.52 12.82 19.26
CA GLU A 88 -4.24 13.13 18.63
C GLU A 88 -3.18 12.05 18.90
N ASN A 89 -2.19 12.00 18.01
CA ASN A 89 -1.00 11.14 18.15
C ASN A 89 -1.22 9.63 18.12
N VAL A 90 -2.39 9.17 17.69
CA VAL A 90 -2.72 7.76 17.50
C VAL A 90 -3.51 7.55 16.21
N ASP A 91 -3.47 6.32 15.70
CA ASP A 91 -4.12 5.90 14.46
C ASP A 91 -5.16 4.82 14.78
N TRP A 92 -6.35 4.89 14.15
CA TRP A 92 -7.40 3.88 14.27
C TRP A 92 -7.12 2.70 13.32
N GLU A 93 -6.01 2.00 13.58
CA GLU A 93 -5.46 0.99 12.68
C GLU A 93 -4.95 -0.22 13.48
N ASP A 94 -5.29 -1.43 13.04
CA ASP A 94 -4.56 -2.64 13.42
C ASP A 94 -3.53 -2.96 12.34
N VAL A 95 -2.29 -3.22 12.75
CA VAL A 95 -1.17 -3.43 11.82
C VAL A 95 -0.40 -4.69 12.18
N ILE A 96 -0.06 -5.47 11.14
CA ILE A 96 1.08 -6.39 11.17
C ILE A 96 2.07 -6.06 10.05
N THR A 97 3.35 -6.14 10.35
CA THR A 97 4.43 -5.99 9.36
C THR A 97 5.06 -7.35 9.07
N LEU A 98 4.95 -7.78 7.82
CA LEU A 98 5.56 -9.01 7.32
C LEU A 98 6.93 -8.69 6.72
N LEU A 99 7.96 -9.29 7.32
CA LEU A 99 9.35 -9.29 6.85
C LEU A 99 9.77 -10.74 6.55
N ASP A 100 10.80 -10.91 5.74
CA ASP A 100 11.29 -12.24 5.33
C ASP A 100 11.71 -13.11 6.53
N ASP A 101 12.25 -12.49 7.59
CA ASP A 101 12.74 -13.19 8.80
C ASP A 101 11.76 -13.18 9.99
N ASN A 102 10.55 -12.63 9.83
CA ASN A 102 9.58 -12.55 10.93
C ASN A 102 8.78 -13.85 11.10
N GLU A 103 8.29 -14.09 12.33
CA GLU A 103 7.19 -15.03 12.54
C GLU A 103 5.91 -14.47 11.93
N TRP A 104 5.22 -15.28 11.13
CA TRP A 104 3.97 -14.91 10.47
C TRP A 104 2.76 -15.53 11.17
N PRO A 105 1.55 -14.96 10.99
CA PRO A 105 0.32 -15.55 11.52
C PRO A 105 0.20 -17.03 11.14
N SER A 106 -0.07 -17.86 12.15
CA SER A 106 -0.10 -19.33 12.01
C SER A 106 -1.46 -19.94 12.32
N LYS A 107 -2.39 -19.17 12.92
CA LYS A 107 -3.75 -19.67 13.22
C LYS A 107 -4.70 -19.48 12.05
N THR A 108 -4.39 -18.58 11.12
CA THR A 108 -5.16 -18.34 9.90
C THR A 108 -4.70 -19.29 8.79
N PRO A 109 -5.51 -20.29 8.39
CA PRO A 109 -5.12 -21.27 7.39
C PRO A 109 -4.78 -20.61 6.05
N GLY A 110 -3.63 -20.97 5.47
CA GLY A 110 -3.21 -20.48 4.15
C GLY A 110 -2.66 -19.06 4.13
N PHE A 111 -2.62 -18.33 5.26
CA PHE A 111 -2.12 -16.96 5.30
C PHE A 111 -0.67 -16.88 4.83
N LYS A 112 0.19 -17.75 5.38
CA LYS A 112 1.62 -17.73 5.07
C LYS A 112 1.90 -18.07 3.61
N GLU A 113 1.31 -19.15 3.12
CA GLU A 113 1.50 -19.61 1.75
C GLU A 113 1.04 -18.56 0.73
N THR A 114 -0.15 -17.99 0.95
CA THR A 114 -0.74 -16.94 0.10
C THR A 114 0.12 -15.68 0.10
N MET A 115 0.57 -15.21 1.28
CA MET A 115 1.37 -13.99 1.37
C MET A 115 2.80 -14.19 0.85
N ILE A 116 3.38 -15.40 0.89
CA ILE A 116 4.66 -15.70 0.22
C ILE A 116 4.49 -15.56 -1.29
N GLU A 117 3.47 -16.18 -1.87
CA GLU A 117 3.19 -16.13 -3.31
C GLU A 117 2.93 -14.69 -3.77
N TYR A 118 2.08 -13.96 -3.05
CA TYR A 118 1.75 -12.58 -3.35
C TYR A 118 2.97 -11.65 -3.26
N ARG A 119 3.80 -11.79 -2.23
CA ARG A 119 5.03 -10.98 -2.09
C ARG A 119 6.04 -11.27 -3.20
N ALA A 120 6.11 -12.50 -3.71
CA ALA A 120 6.95 -12.82 -4.86
C ALA A 120 6.47 -12.10 -6.13
N GLU A 121 5.17 -12.06 -6.39
CA GLU A 121 4.61 -11.31 -7.53
C GLU A 121 4.75 -9.78 -7.36
N LEU A 122 4.59 -9.25 -6.15
CA LEU A 122 4.84 -7.84 -5.85
C LEU A 122 6.31 -7.43 -6.09
N LYS A 123 7.28 -8.28 -5.71
CA LYS A 123 8.70 -8.02 -5.98
C LYS A 123 8.95 -7.88 -7.49
N LYS A 124 8.40 -8.78 -8.31
CA LYS A 124 8.49 -8.71 -9.78
C LYS A 124 7.85 -7.43 -10.33
N LEU A 125 6.66 -7.08 -9.83
CA LEU A 125 5.96 -5.86 -10.26
C LEU A 125 6.75 -4.59 -9.88
N ALA A 126 7.29 -4.54 -8.66
CA ALA A 126 8.09 -3.42 -8.19
C ALA A 126 9.35 -3.23 -9.04
N GLU A 127 10.08 -4.31 -9.34
CA GLU A 127 11.22 -4.25 -10.27
C GLU A 127 10.82 -3.74 -11.64
N LYS A 128 9.70 -4.21 -12.18
CA LYS A 128 9.21 -3.76 -13.48
C LYS A 128 8.81 -2.29 -13.50
N VAL A 129 8.19 -1.79 -12.42
CA VAL A 129 7.87 -0.36 -12.26
C VAL A 129 9.15 0.46 -12.19
N MET A 130 10.15 0.03 -11.42
CA MET A 130 11.44 0.71 -11.35
C MET A 130 12.17 0.73 -12.70
N GLU A 131 12.14 -0.35 -13.48
CA GLU A 131 12.71 -0.38 -14.84
C GLU A 131 12.01 0.61 -15.79
N VAL A 132 10.69 0.79 -15.65
CA VAL A 132 9.94 1.79 -16.43
C VAL A 132 10.33 3.21 -16.01
N MET A 133 10.54 3.44 -14.71
CA MET A 133 11.02 4.72 -14.20
C MET A 133 12.46 5.02 -14.66
N ASP A 134 13.34 4.00 -14.70
CA ASP A 134 14.68 4.14 -15.25
C ASP A 134 14.61 4.67 -16.69
N GLU A 135 13.77 4.06 -17.54
CA GLU A 135 13.63 4.48 -18.93
C GLU A 135 13.06 5.89 -19.08
N ASN A 136 12.02 6.24 -18.32
CA ASN A 136 11.44 7.60 -18.32
C ASN A 136 12.49 8.66 -17.92
N LEU A 137 13.41 8.31 -17.03
CA LEU A 137 14.50 9.17 -16.58
C LEU A 137 15.76 9.07 -17.46
N SER A 138 15.72 8.31 -18.57
CA SER A 138 16.87 8.04 -19.44
C SER A 138 18.07 7.43 -18.70
N LEU A 139 17.80 6.66 -17.63
CA LEU A 139 18.78 5.92 -16.87
C LEU A 139 19.03 4.53 -17.48
N PRO A 140 20.23 3.95 -17.28
CA PRO A 140 20.46 2.54 -17.55
C PRO A 140 19.44 1.66 -16.81
N LYS A 141 18.98 0.61 -17.48
CA LYS A 141 18.06 -0.37 -16.89
C LYS A 141 18.62 -0.95 -15.57
N GLY A 142 17.85 -0.89 -14.50
CA GLY A 142 18.20 -1.38 -13.17
C GLY A 142 18.93 -0.36 -12.29
N SER A 143 19.06 0.90 -12.74
CA SER A 143 19.72 1.96 -11.99
C SER A 143 19.02 2.25 -10.67
N ILE A 144 17.70 2.40 -10.66
CA ILE A 144 16.93 2.64 -9.43
C ILE A 144 17.03 1.44 -8.48
N LYS A 145 16.85 0.20 -8.98
CA LYS A 145 16.99 -1.00 -8.14
C LYS A 145 18.37 -1.04 -7.47
N LYS A 146 19.43 -0.80 -8.24
CA LYS A 146 20.80 -0.79 -7.73
C LYS A 146 21.03 0.30 -6.68
N ALA A 147 20.33 1.43 -6.76
CA ALA A 147 20.40 2.48 -5.76
C ALA A 147 19.76 2.10 -4.41
N PHE A 148 18.81 1.14 -4.41
CA PHE A 148 18.24 0.57 -3.19
C PHE A 148 19.05 -0.58 -2.61
N ASP A 149 19.93 -1.20 -3.40
CA ASP A 149 20.85 -2.22 -2.92
C ASP A 149 22.03 -1.52 -2.21
N ASP A 150 22.37 -1.94 -0.98
CA ASP A 150 23.40 -1.29 -0.16
C ASP A 150 24.85 -1.60 -0.59
N GLY A 151 25.01 -2.40 -1.65
CA GLY A 151 26.31 -2.79 -2.20
C GLY A 151 27.05 -3.87 -1.40
N GLU A 152 26.52 -4.32 -0.25
CA GLU A 152 27.12 -5.34 0.61
C GLU A 152 26.54 -6.75 0.37
N GLY A 153 25.84 -6.95 -0.75
CA GLY A 153 25.19 -8.21 -1.09
C GLY A 153 23.86 -8.42 -0.37
N GLN A 154 23.34 -7.42 0.35
CA GLN A 154 21.98 -7.40 0.86
C GLN A 154 21.06 -6.83 -0.23
N ASN A 155 19.97 -7.54 -0.49
CA ASN A 155 18.93 -7.07 -1.42
C ASN A 155 18.20 -5.88 -0.79
N ALA A 156 17.69 -4.98 -1.64
CA ALA A 156 16.76 -3.93 -1.24
C ALA A 156 15.70 -4.44 -0.24
N PHE A 157 15.50 -3.67 0.84
CA PHE A 157 14.49 -3.99 1.86
C PHE A 157 13.11 -4.14 1.23
N PHE A 158 12.41 -5.24 1.55
CA PHE A 158 11.05 -5.49 1.10
C PHE A 158 10.16 -5.93 2.26
N GLY A 159 9.32 -5.00 2.73
CA GLY A 159 8.33 -5.25 3.79
C GLY A 159 6.90 -5.17 3.27
N THR A 160 5.97 -5.80 3.97
CA THR A 160 4.53 -5.67 3.69
C THR A 160 3.81 -5.27 4.97
N LYS A 161 3.26 -4.05 4.99
CA LYS A 161 2.35 -3.58 6.05
C LYS A 161 0.94 -4.05 5.70
N VAL A 162 0.34 -4.90 6.53
CA VAL A 162 -1.06 -5.31 6.42
C VAL A 162 -1.85 -4.51 7.45
N SER A 163 -2.67 -3.58 6.97
CA SER A 163 -3.47 -2.68 7.79
C SER A 163 -4.94 -3.07 7.74
N HIS A 164 -5.60 -3.08 8.89
CA HIS A 164 -7.05 -3.10 9.00
C HIS A 164 -7.53 -1.84 9.70
N TYR A 165 -8.60 -1.23 9.16
CA TYR A 165 -9.28 -0.07 9.74
C TYR A 165 -10.69 -0.51 10.18
N PRO A 166 -10.88 -0.96 11.43
CA PRO A 166 -12.18 -1.46 11.87
C PRO A 166 -13.23 -0.34 11.92
N PRO A 167 -14.53 -0.65 11.88
CA PRO A 167 -15.58 0.37 11.99
C PRO A 167 -15.36 1.26 13.22
N CYS A 168 -15.23 2.57 12.99
CA CYS A 168 -15.04 3.56 14.04
C CYS A 168 -16.40 4.16 14.43
N PRO A 169 -16.78 4.17 15.73
CA PRO A 169 -18.04 4.78 16.17
C PRO A 169 -18.01 6.32 16.12
N HIS A 170 -16.81 6.92 16.14
CA HIS A 170 -16.58 8.37 16.16
C HIS A 170 -15.49 8.77 15.15
N PRO A 171 -15.73 8.57 13.83
CA PRO A 171 -14.73 8.84 12.79
C PRO A 171 -14.33 10.31 12.69
N GLU A 172 -15.12 11.23 13.25
CA GLU A 172 -14.81 12.66 13.35
C GLU A 172 -13.68 12.98 14.35
N LEU A 173 -13.42 12.07 15.30
CA LEU A 173 -12.47 12.29 16.39
C LEU A 173 -11.10 11.64 16.14
N VAL A 174 -10.97 10.75 15.15
CA VAL A 174 -9.74 9.99 14.90
C VAL A 174 -9.58 9.65 13.43
N ASN A 175 -8.35 9.70 12.92
CA ASN A 175 -8.04 9.23 11.58
C ASN A 175 -7.69 7.73 11.59
N GLY A 176 -8.03 7.02 10.51
CA GLY A 176 -7.52 5.66 10.29
C GLY A 176 -6.00 5.64 10.30
N LEU A 177 -5.37 6.50 9.49
CA LEU A 177 -3.95 6.77 9.50
C LEU A 177 -3.72 8.26 9.24
N ARG A 178 -2.93 8.91 10.07
CA ARG A 178 -2.63 10.36 9.95
C ARG A 178 -1.86 10.68 8.66
N ALA A 179 -1.97 11.93 8.22
CA ALA A 179 -1.30 12.42 7.02
C ALA A 179 0.23 12.30 7.15
N HIS A 180 0.86 11.69 6.15
CA HIS A 180 2.31 11.50 6.06
C HIS A 180 2.73 11.34 4.60
N THR A 181 4.04 11.35 4.37
CA THR A 181 4.67 10.88 3.13
C THR A 181 5.41 9.59 3.44
N ASP A 182 5.40 8.64 2.52
CA ASP A 182 6.18 7.42 2.66
C ASP A 182 7.68 7.75 2.63
N ALA A 183 8.45 7.18 3.55
CA ALA A 183 9.90 7.41 3.65
C ALA A 183 10.74 6.50 2.72
N GLY A 184 10.09 5.51 2.08
CA GLY A 184 10.74 4.46 1.29
C GLY A 184 10.89 4.79 -0.20
N GLY A 185 10.93 3.73 -1.02
CA GLY A 185 11.01 3.80 -2.48
C GLY A 185 9.65 3.73 -3.15
N VAL A 186 9.43 2.69 -3.95
CA VAL A 186 8.15 2.41 -4.61
C VAL A 186 7.22 1.68 -3.64
N ILE A 187 6.01 2.21 -3.45
CA ILE A 187 4.94 1.57 -2.67
C ILE A 187 3.89 0.99 -3.61
N LEU A 188 3.58 -0.30 -3.43
CA LEU A 188 2.49 -0.99 -4.13
C LEU A 188 1.38 -1.28 -3.12
N LEU A 189 0.30 -0.50 -3.21
CA LEU A 189 -0.86 -0.65 -2.34
C LEU A 189 -1.95 -1.50 -3.02
N PHE A 190 -2.36 -2.58 -2.36
CA PHE A 190 -3.58 -3.31 -2.69
C PHE A 190 -4.66 -2.95 -1.66
N GLN A 191 -5.55 -2.04 -2.05
CA GLN A 191 -6.62 -1.53 -1.21
C GLN A 191 -7.91 -2.34 -1.38
N ASP A 192 -8.81 -2.22 -0.40
CA ASP A 192 -10.18 -2.70 -0.50
C ASP A 192 -10.91 -2.05 -1.70
N ASP A 193 -11.62 -2.85 -2.49
CA ASP A 193 -12.30 -2.42 -3.72
C ASP A 193 -13.77 -2.02 -3.49
N VAL A 194 -14.25 -2.10 -2.26
CA VAL A 194 -15.61 -1.71 -1.84
C VAL A 194 -15.60 -0.53 -0.87
N VAL A 195 -14.69 -0.55 0.11
CA VAL A 195 -14.59 0.47 1.17
C VAL A 195 -13.47 1.45 0.86
N GLY A 196 -13.85 2.67 0.48
CA GLY A 196 -12.89 3.78 0.31
C GLY A 196 -12.30 4.27 1.64
N GLY A 197 -11.18 4.99 1.58
CA GLY A 197 -10.57 5.59 2.77
C GLY A 197 -9.27 6.33 2.50
N LEU A 198 -8.50 5.89 1.50
CA LEU A 198 -7.29 6.57 1.08
C LEU A 198 -7.61 7.96 0.52
N GLN A 199 -6.89 8.97 1.01
CA GLN A 199 -6.93 10.33 0.52
C GLN A 199 -5.52 10.81 0.23
N ILE A 200 -5.38 11.60 -0.84
CA ILE A 200 -4.09 12.13 -1.29
C ILE A 200 -4.20 13.63 -1.39
N LEU A 201 -3.26 14.34 -0.77
CA LEU A 201 -3.15 15.78 -0.92
C LEU A 201 -2.45 16.11 -2.25
N LYS A 202 -3.23 16.50 -3.26
CA LYS A 202 -2.68 17.10 -4.48
C LYS A 202 -2.55 18.61 -4.29
N ARG A 203 -1.32 19.13 -4.19
CA ARG A 203 -1.10 20.59 -4.21
C ARG A 203 -1.53 21.15 -5.58
N TRP A 204 -2.15 22.33 -5.57
CA TRP A 204 -2.38 23.10 -6.79
C TRP A 204 -1.03 23.62 -7.28
N ALA A 205 -0.79 23.56 -8.59
CA ALA A 205 0.30 24.33 -9.19
C ALA A 205 0.07 25.80 -8.81
N MET A 206 1.09 26.48 -8.26
CA MET A 206 1.03 27.94 -8.16
C MET A 206 1.08 28.47 -9.59
N ASP A 207 0.05 29.21 -9.98
CA ASP A 207 0.03 30.04 -11.20
C ASP A 207 1.20 31.03 -11.23
#